data_AF-A0AAE6JFR7-F1
#
_entry.id   AF-A0AAE6JFR7-F1
#
_cell.length_a   1.000
_cell.length_b   1.000
_cell.length_c   1.000
_cell.angle_alpha   90.00
_cell.angle_beta   90.00
_cell.angle_gamma   90.00
#
_symmetry.space_group_name_H-M   'P 1'
#
loop_
_entity.id
_entity.type
_entity.pdbx_description
1 polymer ?
#
loop_
_entity_poly.entity_id
_entity_poly.type
_entity_poly.pdbx_seq_one_letter_code
_entity_poly.pdbx_strand_id
1 'polypeptide(L)'
;MKIVKPIIIVLLFCLLTVFTQIGGLVYLISISLHRLINKTVNNKYYRQITKAVVFMVLYCLTTFLIVPPLARLSGRVPLPFSQINHLKPLNRLTCLFNRNYVRPQLKQAAFAVAAEMNHKYPGSTLNYLDASFPFINGFPLMPHLSHNDGKKLDLAFFYIDNKTGLETDKTPSPIGYGISEEPRAGEINTTQACLIKGYWQYSFLTKIVPQGNKVNFTFDSLRTKALVTQG
;
A
#
# COMPACT_ATOMS: atom_id res chain seq x y z
N MET A 1 13.79 32.71 13.69
CA MET A 1 13.95 32.09 12.34
C MET A 1 15.05 31.01 12.24
N LYS A 2 16.10 31.00 13.08
CA LYS A 2 17.18 29.98 13.02
C LYS A 2 16.73 28.55 13.45
N ILE A 3 15.75 28.43 14.35
CA ILE A 3 15.26 27.15 14.92
C ILE A 3 14.17 26.49 14.05
N VAL A 4 13.44 27.25 13.24
CA VAL A 4 12.31 26.73 12.44
C VAL A 4 12.78 25.73 11.36
N LYS A 5 13.92 26.01 10.73
CA LYS A 5 14.46 25.17 9.65
C LYS A 5 14.84 23.75 10.10
N PRO A 6 15.61 23.54 11.20
CA PRO A 6 15.91 22.19 11.66
C PRO A 6 14.65 21.44 12.11
N ILE A 7 13.67 22.11 12.74
CA ILE A 7 12.39 21.47 13.10
C ILE A 7 11.67 20.92 11.87
N ILE A 8 11.58 21.71 10.78
CA ILE A 8 10.95 21.25 9.53
C ILE A 8 11.69 20.05 8.94
N ILE A 9 13.03 20.05 8.97
CA ILE A 9 13.83 18.93 8.47
C ILE A 9 13.54 17.64 9.27
N VAL A 10 13.50 17.74 10.61
CA VAL A 10 13.18 16.61 11.48
C VAL A 10 11.75 16.13 11.25
N LEU A 11 10.78 17.03 11.16
CA LEU A 11 9.40 16.68 10.89
C LEU A 11 9.26 15.94 9.55
N LEU A 12 9.85 16.45 8.48
CA LEU A 12 9.84 15.81 7.16
C LEU A 12 10.55 14.46 7.17
N PHE A 13 11.69 14.35 7.88
CA PHE A 13 12.39 13.10 8.07
C PHE A 13 11.49 12.05 8.72
N CYS A 14 10.85 12.39 9.84
CA CYS A 14 9.95 11.49 10.56
C CYS A 14 8.74 11.11 9.70
N LEU A 15 8.10 12.09 9.06
CA LEU A 15 6.94 11.87 8.21
C LEU A 15 7.26 10.90 7.06
N LEU A 16 8.32 11.17 6.30
CA LEU A 16 8.74 10.32 5.19
C LEU A 16 9.13 8.92 5.68
N THR A 17 9.79 8.80 6.83
CA THR A 17 10.18 7.52 7.43
C THR A 17 8.96 6.70 7.86
N VAL A 18 7.97 7.31 8.51
CA VAL A 18 6.75 6.61 8.94
C VAL A 18 5.97 6.07 7.75
N PHE A 19 5.86 6.82 6.66
CA PHE A 19 5.06 6.40 5.51
C PHE A 19 5.79 5.47 4.54
N THR A 20 7.12 5.50 4.49
CA THR A 20 7.89 4.79 3.44
C THR A 20 9.04 3.93 3.95
N GLN A 21 9.30 3.94 5.27
CA GLN A 21 10.47 3.41 5.97
C GLN A 21 11.82 4.06 5.59
N ILE A 22 12.07 4.32 4.31
CA ILE A 22 13.38 4.78 3.80
C ILE A 22 13.43 6.27 3.45
N GLY A 23 12.28 6.92 3.27
CA GLY A 23 12.18 8.25 2.68
C GLY A 23 12.90 9.34 3.49
N GLY A 24 12.95 9.23 4.82
CA GLY A 24 13.71 10.16 5.64
C GLY A 24 15.22 10.08 5.36
N LEU A 25 15.79 8.89 5.22
CA LEU A 25 17.20 8.70 4.90
C LEU A 25 17.52 9.26 3.50
N VAL A 26 16.67 8.95 2.51
CA VAL A 26 16.80 9.52 1.15
C VAL A 26 16.72 11.05 1.18
N TYR A 27 15.83 11.61 2.00
CA TYR A 27 15.71 13.05 2.16
C TYR A 27 16.99 13.68 2.72
N LEU A 28 17.62 13.08 3.74
CA LEU A 28 18.92 13.54 4.26
C LEU A 28 20.02 13.49 3.20
N ILE A 29 20.08 12.42 2.40
CA ILE A 29 21.00 12.32 1.26
C ILE A 29 20.74 13.45 0.27
N SER A 30 19.48 13.72 -0.09
CA SER A 30 19.12 14.82 -0.98
C SER A 30 19.56 16.18 -0.44
N ILE A 31 19.47 16.42 0.87
CA ILE A 31 19.93 17.67 1.49
C ILE A 31 21.43 17.88 1.31
N SER A 32 22.25 16.82 1.33
CA SER A 32 23.69 16.94 1.10
C SER A 32 24.02 17.52 -0.29
N LEU A 33 23.19 17.25 -1.29
CA LEU A 33 23.32 17.76 -2.65
C LEU A 33 22.83 19.21 -2.82
N HIS A 34 22.09 19.75 -1.85
CA HIS A 34 21.57 21.13 -1.93
C HIS A 34 22.68 22.18 -2.08
N ARG A 35 23.87 21.93 -1.53
CA ARG A 35 25.02 22.85 -1.68
C ARG A 35 25.44 22.99 -3.15
N LEU A 36 25.48 21.88 -3.89
CA LEU A 36 25.82 21.88 -5.31
C LEU A 36 24.73 22.60 -6.11
N ILE A 37 23.47 22.26 -5.88
CA ILE A 37 22.32 22.88 -6.57
C ILE A 37 22.28 24.40 -6.33
N ASN A 38 22.58 24.85 -5.10
CA ASN A 38 22.60 26.28 -4.79
C ASN A 38 23.70 27.05 -5.51
N LYS A 39 24.80 26.39 -5.90
CA LYS A 39 25.90 26.99 -6.67
C LYS A 39 25.59 27.04 -8.17
N THR A 40 24.89 26.04 -8.69
CA THR A 40 24.60 25.92 -10.12
C THR A 40 23.36 26.72 -10.55
N VAL A 41 22.34 26.84 -9.70
CA VAL A 41 21.05 27.45 -10.05
C VAL A 41 20.84 28.77 -9.31
N ASN A 42 20.98 29.88 -10.04
CA ASN A 42 20.89 31.24 -9.50
C ASN A 42 19.45 31.64 -9.12
N ASN A 43 18.48 31.30 -9.97
CA ASN A 43 17.09 31.67 -9.75
C ASN A 43 16.49 30.87 -8.58
N LYS A 44 15.96 31.58 -7.57
CA LYS A 44 15.42 30.99 -6.34
C LYS A 44 14.28 30.00 -6.60
N TYR A 45 13.42 30.25 -7.57
CA TYR A 45 12.29 29.39 -7.91
C TYR A 45 12.76 28.07 -8.52
N TYR A 46 13.54 28.15 -9.60
CA TYR A 46 14.12 26.97 -10.25
C TYR A 46 14.96 26.14 -9.29
N ARG A 47 15.70 26.77 -8.39
CA ARG A 47 16.48 26.09 -7.36
C ARG A 47 15.65 25.23 -6.41
N GLN A 48 14.43 25.64 -6.05
CA GLN A 48 13.56 24.81 -5.21
C GLN A 48 12.97 23.64 -5.99
N ILE A 49 12.57 23.87 -7.25
CA ILE A 49 12.11 22.80 -8.14
C ILE A 49 13.22 21.77 -8.33
N THR A 50 14.45 22.19 -8.63
CA THR A 50 15.58 21.27 -8.82
C THR A 50 15.83 20.43 -7.57
N LYS A 51 15.71 20.98 -6.36
CA LYS A 51 15.84 20.19 -5.11
C LYS A 51 14.73 19.15 -4.97
N ALA A 52 13.49 19.52 -5.26
CA ALA A 52 12.37 18.59 -5.23
C ALA A 52 12.54 17.49 -6.27
N VAL A 53 12.95 17.82 -7.49
CA VAL A 53 13.24 16.86 -8.58
C VAL A 53 14.37 15.91 -8.18
N VAL A 54 15.47 16.44 -7.64
CA VAL A 54 16.59 15.60 -7.17
C VAL A 54 16.14 14.64 -6.08
N PHE A 55 15.35 15.09 -5.10
CA PHE A 55 14.77 14.20 -4.10
C PHE A 55 13.90 13.12 -4.73
N MET A 56 12.98 13.49 -5.64
CA MET A 56 12.08 12.53 -6.29
C MET A 56 12.84 11.50 -7.11
N VAL A 57 13.87 11.91 -7.87
CA VAL A 57 14.73 11.01 -8.64
C VAL A 57 15.48 10.06 -7.70
N LEU A 58 16.14 10.58 -6.67
CA LEU A 58 16.84 9.76 -5.68
C LEU A 58 15.91 8.76 -4.99
N TYR A 59 14.69 9.20 -4.64
CA TYR A 59 13.69 8.36 -4.01
C TYR A 59 13.22 7.23 -4.92
N CYS A 60 12.92 7.52 -6.19
CA CYS A 60 12.52 6.50 -7.16
C CYS A 60 13.66 5.51 -7.44
N LEU A 61 14.89 5.99 -7.66
CA LEU A 61 16.06 5.13 -7.86
C LEU A 61 16.29 4.22 -6.63
N THR A 62 16.20 4.80 -5.43
CA THR A 62 16.35 4.03 -4.19
C THR A 62 15.24 2.98 -4.07
N THR A 63 13.98 3.37 -4.23
CA THR A 63 12.81 2.50 -4.08
C THR A 63 12.78 1.34 -5.08
N PHE A 64 13.11 1.58 -6.36
CA PHE A 64 12.96 0.56 -7.40
C PHE A 64 14.24 -0.18 -7.76
N LEU A 65 15.43 0.39 -7.50
CA LEU A 65 16.71 -0.23 -7.88
C LEU A 65 17.52 -0.69 -6.66
N ILE A 66 17.54 0.08 -5.57
CA ILE A 66 18.43 -0.18 -4.43
C ILE A 66 17.74 -1.01 -3.34
N VAL A 67 16.51 -0.68 -2.96
CA VAL A 67 15.78 -1.36 -1.89
C VAL A 67 15.50 -2.83 -2.24
N PRO A 68 15.02 -3.21 -3.43
CA PRO A 68 14.68 -4.60 -3.72
C PRO A 68 15.81 -5.61 -3.51
N PRO A 69 17.07 -5.39 -3.97
CA PRO A 69 18.16 -6.31 -3.67
C PRO A 69 18.57 -6.27 -2.19
N LEU A 70 18.63 -5.09 -1.55
CA LEU A 70 19.00 -4.98 -0.14
C LEU A 70 17.98 -5.65 0.80
N ALA A 71 16.69 -5.54 0.49
CA ALA A 71 15.60 -6.15 1.25
C ALA A 71 15.75 -7.68 1.36
N ARG A 72 16.37 -8.33 0.36
CA ARG A 72 16.64 -9.77 0.40
C ARG A 72 17.54 -10.17 1.56
N LEU A 73 18.49 -9.32 1.93
CA LEU A 73 19.36 -9.53 3.10
C LEU A 73 18.55 -9.53 4.41
N SER A 74 17.41 -8.84 4.44
CA SER A 74 16.44 -8.86 5.54
C SER A 74 15.38 -9.95 5.42
N GLY A 75 15.53 -10.89 4.47
CA GLY A 75 14.55 -11.94 4.21
C GLY A 75 13.26 -11.45 3.55
N ARG A 76 13.31 -10.30 2.86
CA ARG A 76 12.18 -9.68 2.17
C ARG A 76 12.35 -9.68 0.66
N VAL A 77 11.23 -9.81 -0.04
CA VAL A 77 11.13 -9.65 -1.49
C VAL A 77 9.91 -8.81 -1.84
N PRO A 78 9.98 -7.92 -2.84
CA PRO A 78 8.82 -7.16 -3.26
C PRO A 78 7.83 -8.03 -4.04
N LEU A 79 6.55 -7.75 -3.86
CA LEU A 79 5.48 -8.18 -4.74
C LEU A 79 5.51 -7.40 -6.08
N PRO A 80 4.92 -7.95 -7.16
CA PRO A 80 4.97 -7.34 -8.50
C PRO A 80 4.37 -5.92 -8.57
N PHE A 81 5.07 -4.97 -9.20
CA PHE A 81 4.52 -3.62 -9.41
C PHE A 81 3.36 -3.56 -10.44
N SER A 82 3.29 -4.56 -11.31
CA SER A 82 2.27 -4.73 -12.34
C SER A 82 1.77 -6.17 -12.33
N GLN A 83 0.76 -6.48 -13.13
CA GLN A 83 0.20 -7.82 -13.19
C GLN A 83 1.24 -8.82 -13.70
N ILE A 84 1.55 -9.81 -12.87
CA ILE A 84 2.39 -10.96 -13.20
C ILE A 84 1.66 -12.18 -12.63
N ASN A 85 1.46 -13.22 -13.44
CA ASN A 85 0.82 -14.47 -13.01
C ASN A 85 -0.48 -14.24 -12.22
N HIS A 86 -1.39 -13.42 -12.78
CA HIS A 86 -2.67 -13.06 -12.17
C HIS A 86 -2.58 -12.41 -10.78
N LEU A 87 -1.43 -11.91 -10.36
CA LEU A 87 -1.25 -11.14 -9.13
C LEU A 87 -0.83 -9.70 -9.47
N LYS A 88 -1.52 -8.71 -8.92
CA LYS A 88 -1.19 -7.28 -9.11
C LYS A 88 -1.50 -6.44 -7.88
N PRO A 89 -0.87 -5.26 -7.72
CA PRO A 89 -1.26 -4.34 -6.66
C PRO A 89 -2.60 -3.72 -7.04
N LEU A 90 -3.50 -3.62 -6.08
CA LEU A 90 -4.72 -2.82 -6.26
C LEU A 90 -4.37 -1.35 -6.49
N ASN A 91 -3.40 -0.84 -5.72
CA ASN A 91 -2.89 0.51 -5.86
C ASN A 91 -1.35 0.51 -5.85
N ARG A 92 -0.74 1.04 -6.91
CA ARG A 92 0.72 1.15 -7.08
C ARG A 92 1.38 2.08 -6.05
N LEU A 93 0.61 2.93 -5.36
CA LEU A 93 1.10 3.75 -4.25
C LEU A 93 1.67 2.90 -3.12
N THR A 94 1.11 1.71 -2.86
CA THR A 94 1.68 0.77 -1.88
C THR A 94 3.12 0.40 -2.24
N CYS A 95 3.42 0.21 -3.52
CA CYS A 95 4.76 -0.07 -4.01
C CYS A 95 5.67 1.15 -3.94
N LEU A 96 5.15 2.34 -4.31
CA LEU A 96 5.90 3.59 -4.19
C LEU A 96 6.30 3.89 -2.74
N PHE A 97 5.45 3.53 -1.78
CA PHE A 97 5.71 3.67 -0.34
C PHE A 97 6.45 2.48 0.26
N ASN A 98 6.96 1.55 -0.56
CA ASN A 98 7.68 0.36 -0.10
C ASN A 98 6.87 -0.52 0.87
N ARG A 99 5.54 -0.57 0.74
CA ARG A 99 4.63 -1.36 1.58
C ARG A 99 4.27 -2.73 0.97
N ASN A 100 4.95 -3.13 -0.09
CA ASN A 100 4.67 -4.33 -0.89
C ASN A 100 5.69 -5.46 -0.66
N TYR A 101 6.39 -5.49 0.48
CA TYR A 101 7.41 -6.51 0.75
C TYR A 101 6.85 -7.64 1.61
N VAL A 102 7.21 -8.88 1.27
CA VAL A 102 6.81 -10.10 1.97
C VAL A 102 8.01 -11.03 2.11
N ARG A 103 7.88 -12.11 2.89
CA ARG A 103 8.83 -13.23 2.82
C ARG A 103 8.69 -13.99 1.49
N PRO A 104 9.77 -14.61 0.98
CA PRO A 104 9.72 -15.39 -0.27
C PRO A 104 8.60 -16.44 -0.31
N GLN A 105 8.37 -17.15 0.79
CA GLN A 105 7.33 -18.18 0.90
C GLN A 105 5.92 -17.59 0.72
N LEU A 106 5.65 -16.44 1.32
CA LEU A 106 4.36 -15.77 1.18
C LEU A 106 4.16 -15.22 -0.24
N LYS A 107 5.23 -14.75 -0.90
CA LYS A 107 5.16 -14.37 -2.32
C LYS A 107 4.80 -15.57 -3.20
N GLN A 108 5.40 -16.73 -2.95
CA GLN A 108 5.09 -17.96 -3.68
C GLN A 108 3.65 -18.42 -3.44
N ALA A 109 3.19 -18.41 -2.18
CA ALA A 109 1.80 -18.72 -1.83
C ALA A 109 0.81 -17.76 -2.52
N ALA A 110 1.09 -16.45 -2.53
CA ALA A 110 0.24 -15.47 -3.21
C ALA A 110 0.13 -15.73 -4.72
N PHE A 111 1.22 -16.12 -5.38
CA PHE A 111 1.17 -16.52 -6.79
C PHE A 111 0.43 -17.84 -7.01
N ALA A 112 0.59 -18.82 -6.12
CA ALA A 112 -0.12 -20.09 -6.21
C ALA A 112 -1.64 -19.86 -6.10
N VAL A 113 -2.08 -19.09 -5.12
CA VAL A 113 -3.50 -18.70 -4.95
C VAL A 113 -3.99 -17.90 -6.15
N ALA A 114 -3.21 -16.95 -6.68
CA ALA A 114 -3.60 -16.20 -7.88
C ALA A 114 -3.79 -17.11 -9.10
N ALA A 115 -2.88 -18.08 -9.30
CA ALA A 115 -2.97 -19.06 -10.37
C ALA A 115 -4.18 -19.99 -10.20
N GLU A 116 -4.45 -20.45 -8.99
CA GLU A 116 -5.60 -21.31 -8.69
C GLU A 116 -6.93 -20.58 -8.88
N MET A 117 -7.00 -19.31 -8.45
CA MET A 117 -8.18 -18.48 -8.70
C MET A 117 -8.44 -18.29 -10.19
N ASN A 118 -7.40 -18.05 -10.99
CA ASN A 118 -7.55 -17.99 -12.44
C ASN A 118 -7.90 -19.35 -13.06
N HIS A 119 -7.42 -20.47 -12.52
CA HIS A 119 -7.80 -21.80 -13.00
C HIS A 119 -9.28 -22.10 -12.73
N LYS A 120 -9.77 -21.77 -11.53
CA LYS A 120 -11.16 -22.01 -11.12
C LYS A 120 -12.15 -21.01 -11.72
N TYR A 121 -11.70 -19.77 -11.92
CA TYR A 121 -12.47 -18.66 -12.50
C TYR A 121 -11.62 -17.96 -13.58
N PRO A 122 -11.62 -18.48 -14.82
CA PRO A 122 -10.79 -18.00 -15.91
C PRO A 122 -10.86 -16.48 -16.11
N GLY A 123 -9.69 -15.83 -16.16
CA GLY A 123 -9.57 -14.39 -16.31
C GLY A 123 -9.47 -13.61 -14.99
N SER A 124 -9.68 -14.26 -13.84
CA SER A 124 -9.56 -13.62 -12.53
C SER A 124 -8.14 -13.11 -12.26
N THR A 125 -8.02 -11.91 -11.71
CA THR A 125 -6.77 -11.37 -11.18
C THR A 125 -6.91 -11.11 -9.68
N LEU A 126 -5.99 -11.67 -8.90
CA LEU A 126 -5.87 -11.37 -7.48
C LEU A 126 -5.19 -10.02 -7.27
N ASN A 127 -5.90 -9.13 -6.57
CA ASN A 127 -5.41 -7.81 -6.20
C ASN A 127 -4.89 -7.82 -4.76
N TYR A 128 -3.62 -7.45 -4.57
CA TYR A 128 -3.03 -7.30 -3.25
C TYR A 128 -2.99 -5.83 -2.79
N LEU A 129 -3.04 -5.59 -1.48
CA LEU A 129 -2.95 -4.28 -0.85
C LEU A 129 -1.68 -4.15 -0.01
N ASP A 130 -1.76 -3.76 1.26
CA ASP A 130 -0.59 -3.63 2.12
C ASP A 130 0.00 -5.01 2.48
N ALA A 131 1.30 -5.13 2.30
CA ALA A 131 2.14 -6.20 2.82
C ALA A 131 2.94 -5.63 4.01
N SER A 132 4.26 -5.76 4.05
CA SER A 132 5.12 -5.06 5.02
C SER A 132 6.12 -4.12 4.35
N PHE A 133 6.88 -3.40 5.17
CA PHE A 133 8.07 -2.67 4.77
C PHE A 133 9.28 -3.61 4.46
N PRO A 134 10.30 -3.11 3.73
CA PRO A 134 11.44 -3.91 3.25
C PRO A 134 12.47 -4.31 4.30
N PHE A 135 12.59 -3.57 5.41
CA PHE A 135 13.64 -3.76 6.42
C PHE A 135 13.05 -3.87 7.82
N ILE A 136 13.80 -4.47 8.75
CA ILE A 136 13.56 -4.46 10.21
C ILE A 136 12.17 -5.00 10.63
N ASN A 137 12.14 -6.13 11.32
CA ASN A 137 10.89 -6.59 11.94
C ASN A 137 10.45 -5.63 13.05
N GLY A 138 9.14 -5.41 13.19
CA GLY A 138 8.59 -4.55 14.25
C GLY A 138 8.45 -3.08 13.85
N PHE A 139 8.94 -2.66 12.68
CA PHE A 139 8.69 -1.30 12.20
C PHE A 139 7.18 -1.10 11.98
N PRO A 140 6.55 -0.08 12.59
CA PRO A 140 5.10 0.08 12.56
C PRO A 140 4.61 0.49 11.17
N LEU A 141 3.74 -0.31 10.58
CA LEU A 141 3.04 0.01 9.34
C LEU A 141 1.68 0.60 9.69
N MET A 142 1.56 1.92 9.80
CA MET A 142 0.27 2.54 10.11
C MET A 142 -0.71 2.46 8.91
N PRO A 143 -1.98 2.09 9.10
CA PRO A 143 -2.62 1.63 10.35
C PRO A 143 -2.51 0.10 10.59
N HIS A 144 -2.03 -0.68 9.62
CA HIS A 144 -1.89 -2.13 9.64
C HIS A 144 -0.72 -2.63 10.52
N LEU A 145 -0.75 -2.34 11.83
CA LEU A 145 0.36 -2.59 12.76
C LEU A 145 0.82 -4.06 12.84
N SER A 146 -0.05 -5.01 12.51
CA SER A 146 0.30 -6.44 12.49
C SER A 146 1.24 -6.81 11.34
N HIS A 147 1.38 -5.97 10.30
CA HIS A 147 2.20 -6.20 9.10
C HIS A 147 3.68 -5.86 9.33
N ASN A 148 4.21 -6.26 10.48
CA ASN A 148 5.54 -5.86 10.94
C ASN A 148 6.63 -6.92 10.66
N ASP A 149 6.26 -8.07 10.12
CA ASP A 149 7.17 -9.23 9.95
C ASP A 149 7.07 -9.90 8.57
N GLY A 150 6.35 -9.26 7.64
CA GLY A 150 6.12 -9.64 6.23
C GLY A 150 5.64 -11.08 6.03
N LYS A 151 4.92 -11.59 7.02
CA LYS A 151 4.14 -12.82 6.95
C LYS A 151 2.65 -12.55 6.69
N LYS A 152 2.28 -11.30 6.41
CA LYS A 152 0.90 -10.88 6.17
C LYS A 152 0.81 -10.11 4.85
N LEU A 153 -0.32 -10.31 4.18
CA LEU A 153 -0.64 -9.69 2.92
C LEU A 153 -2.15 -9.45 2.90
N ASP A 154 -2.55 -8.20 2.73
CA ASP A 154 -3.95 -7.87 2.51
C ASP A 154 -4.31 -8.15 1.06
N LEU A 155 -5.50 -8.73 0.85
CA LEU A 155 -6.06 -9.05 -0.45
C LEU A 155 -7.40 -8.36 -0.61
N ALA A 156 -7.69 -7.91 -1.82
CA ALA A 156 -8.98 -7.32 -2.12
C ALA A 156 -10.01 -8.42 -2.34
N PHE A 157 -11.26 -8.14 -1.99
CA PHE A 157 -12.38 -8.98 -2.41
C PHE A 157 -12.60 -8.91 -3.91
N PHE A 158 -13.26 -9.95 -4.43
CA PHE A 158 -13.75 -9.97 -5.80
C PHE A 158 -15.10 -9.25 -5.89
N TYR A 159 -15.32 -8.60 -7.03
CA TYR A 159 -16.54 -7.85 -7.32
C TYR A 159 -17.04 -8.14 -8.73
N ILE A 160 -18.33 -7.89 -8.91
CA ILE A 160 -19.04 -7.83 -10.18
C ILE A 160 -19.31 -6.34 -10.47
N ASP A 161 -19.08 -5.90 -11.70
CA ASP A 161 -19.43 -4.55 -12.16
C ASP A 161 -20.92 -4.50 -12.49
N ASN A 162 -21.69 -3.69 -11.75
CA ASN A 162 -23.15 -3.64 -11.88
C ASN A 162 -23.64 -3.08 -13.22
N LYS A 163 -22.79 -2.36 -13.97
CA LYS A 163 -23.16 -1.83 -15.28
C LYS A 163 -23.08 -2.90 -16.35
N THR A 164 -22.12 -3.82 -16.24
CA THR A 164 -21.88 -4.88 -17.23
C THR A 164 -22.45 -6.23 -16.82
N GLY A 165 -22.67 -6.43 -15.51
CA GLY A 165 -22.99 -7.75 -14.94
C GLY A 165 -21.81 -8.73 -14.96
N LEU A 166 -20.61 -8.26 -15.31
CA LEU A 166 -19.42 -9.09 -15.47
C LEU A 166 -18.47 -8.96 -14.28
N GLU A 167 -17.66 -9.99 -14.11
CA GLU A 167 -16.54 -10.01 -13.19
C GLU A 167 -15.55 -8.87 -13.47
N THR A 168 -15.01 -8.25 -12.42
CA THR A 168 -14.07 -7.14 -12.58
C THR A 168 -12.90 -7.22 -11.60
N ASP A 169 -11.74 -6.73 -12.05
CA ASP A 169 -10.55 -6.55 -11.22
C ASP A 169 -10.55 -5.20 -10.49
N LYS A 170 -11.60 -4.39 -10.65
CA LYS A 170 -11.76 -3.10 -9.96
C LYS A 170 -12.45 -3.31 -8.63
N THR A 171 -12.18 -2.40 -7.69
CA THR A 171 -12.79 -2.38 -6.36
C THR A 171 -13.61 -1.12 -6.17
N PRO A 172 -14.61 -1.13 -5.27
CA PRO A 172 -15.36 0.08 -4.96
C PRO A 172 -14.48 1.16 -4.32
N SER A 173 -13.47 0.78 -3.53
CA SER A 173 -12.58 1.74 -2.88
C SER A 173 -11.44 2.21 -3.82
N PRO A 174 -11.22 3.53 -3.98
CA PRO A 174 -10.13 4.06 -4.80
C PRO A 174 -8.75 3.85 -4.15
N ILE A 175 -8.69 3.71 -2.83
CA ILE A 175 -7.46 3.46 -2.06
C ILE A 175 -7.35 2.01 -1.59
N GLY A 176 -8.33 1.17 -1.93
CA GLY A 176 -8.43 -0.24 -1.53
C GLY A 176 -9.02 -0.49 -0.14
N TYR A 177 -9.08 0.53 0.72
CA TYR A 177 -9.63 0.44 2.07
C TYR A 177 -10.78 1.43 2.28
N GLY A 178 -11.54 1.25 3.37
CA GLY A 178 -12.58 2.20 3.79
C GLY A 178 -13.93 2.04 3.09
N ILE A 179 -14.13 0.96 2.33
CA ILE A 179 -15.47 0.52 1.92
C ILE A 179 -15.62 -0.92 2.39
N SER A 180 -16.70 -1.18 3.12
CA SER A 180 -16.99 -2.48 3.73
C SER A 180 -18.34 -3.00 3.26
N GLU A 181 -18.49 -4.32 3.23
CA GLU A 181 -19.81 -4.95 3.12
C GLU A 181 -20.52 -4.89 4.47
N GLU A 182 -21.83 -4.65 4.42
CA GLU A 182 -22.67 -4.57 5.62
C GLU A 182 -23.17 -5.97 6.00
N PRO A 183 -23.43 -6.23 7.30
CA PRO A 183 -23.98 -7.50 7.73
C PRO A 183 -25.35 -7.73 7.08
N ARG A 184 -25.59 -8.97 6.66
CA ARG A 184 -26.90 -9.40 6.15
C ARG A 184 -27.89 -9.57 7.30
N ALA A 185 -29.17 -9.66 6.95
CA ALA A 185 -30.20 -10.00 7.92
C ALA A 185 -29.87 -11.33 8.61
N GLY A 186 -29.82 -11.32 9.94
CA GLY A 186 -29.46 -12.47 10.77
C GLY A 186 -27.96 -12.63 11.07
N GLU A 187 -27.07 -11.84 10.45
CA GLU A 187 -25.64 -11.83 10.79
C GLU A 187 -25.36 -10.92 11.99
N ILE A 188 -24.31 -11.26 12.75
CA ILE A 188 -23.85 -10.43 13.87
C ILE A 188 -23.27 -9.13 13.30
N ASN A 189 -23.84 -7.99 13.68
CA ASN A 189 -23.29 -6.69 13.33
C ASN A 189 -22.07 -6.35 14.22
N THR A 190 -20.92 -6.92 13.88
CA THR A 190 -19.66 -6.71 14.60
C THR A 190 -19.26 -5.23 14.60
N THR A 191 -19.49 -4.52 13.51
CA THR A 191 -19.20 -3.07 13.40
C THR A 191 -19.94 -2.27 14.48
N GLN A 192 -21.24 -2.51 14.63
CA GLN A 192 -22.06 -1.85 15.64
C GLN A 192 -21.63 -2.26 17.06
N ALA A 193 -21.34 -3.54 17.28
CA ALA A 193 -20.85 -4.03 18.57
C ALA A 193 -19.52 -3.37 18.97
N CYS A 194 -18.59 -3.20 18.02
CA CYS A 194 -17.33 -2.48 18.24
C CYS A 194 -17.54 -0.99 18.53
N LEU A 195 -18.49 -0.35 17.84
CA LEU A 195 -18.83 1.06 18.06
C LEU A 195 -19.39 1.32 19.46
N ILE A 196 -20.29 0.45 19.94
CA ILE A 196 -20.85 0.53 21.31
C ILE A 196 -19.74 0.44 22.36
N LYS A 197 -18.69 -0.37 22.10
CA LYS A 197 -17.51 -0.49 22.97
C LYS A 197 -16.52 0.68 22.86
N GLY A 198 -16.82 1.71 22.06
CA GLY A 198 -15.99 2.89 21.86
C GLY A 198 -14.87 2.73 20.82
N TYR A 199 -14.84 1.63 20.05
CA TYR A 199 -13.82 1.39 19.02
C TYR A 199 -14.13 2.08 17.69
N TRP A 200 -14.28 3.40 17.73
CA TRP A 200 -14.62 4.23 16.57
C TRP A 200 -13.56 4.19 15.46
N GLN A 201 -12.29 3.88 15.78
CA GLN A 201 -11.19 3.85 14.82
C GLN A 201 -11.41 2.84 13.68
N TYR A 202 -12.18 1.76 13.91
CA TYR A 202 -12.45 0.76 12.89
C TYR A 202 -13.40 1.26 11.79
N SER A 203 -14.25 2.25 12.07
CA SER A 203 -15.12 2.89 11.09
C SER A 203 -14.59 4.25 10.61
N PHE A 204 -13.39 4.66 11.04
CA PHE A 204 -12.85 5.95 10.65
C PHE A 204 -12.67 6.07 9.13
N LEU A 205 -12.11 5.03 8.49
CA LEU A 205 -11.89 5.06 7.04
C LEU A 205 -13.20 5.14 6.24
N THR A 206 -14.28 4.52 6.70
CA THR A 206 -15.58 4.59 6.00
C THR A 206 -16.19 5.98 6.01
N LYS A 207 -15.79 6.85 6.94
CA LYS A 207 -16.23 8.25 7.04
C LYS A 207 -15.47 9.20 6.12
N ILE A 208 -14.21 8.89 5.78
CA ILE A 208 -13.35 9.79 5.00
C ILE A 208 -13.18 9.34 3.55
N VAL A 209 -13.36 8.05 3.25
CA VAL A 209 -13.29 7.51 1.89
C VAL A 209 -14.64 7.73 1.20
N PRO A 210 -14.67 8.29 -0.03
CA PRO A 210 -15.92 8.46 -0.77
C PRO A 210 -16.66 7.14 -1.00
N GLN A 211 -17.89 7.04 -0.50
CA GLN A 211 -18.70 5.80 -0.56
C GLN A 211 -19.51 5.67 -1.86
N GLY A 212 -19.67 6.76 -2.63
CA GLY A 212 -20.56 6.81 -3.79
C GLY A 212 -20.23 5.80 -4.90
N ASN A 213 -18.98 5.31 -4.96
CA ASN A 213 -18.60 4.31 -5.94
C ASN A 213 -19.12 2.90 -5.61
N LYS A 214 -19.52 2.63 -4.36
CA LYS A 214 -20.00 1.31 -3.91
C LYS A 214 -21.18 0.80 -4.74
N VAL A 215 -22.09 1.68 -5.18
CA VAL A 215 -23.28 1.31 -5.98
C VAL A 215 -22.95 0.68 -7.34
N ASN A 216 -21.74 0.91 -7.86
CA ASN A 216 -21.31 0.37 -9.14
C ASN A 216 -20.81 -1.08 -9.04
N PHE A 217 -20.73 -1.64 -7.83
CA PHE A 217 -20.15 -2.95 -7.58
C PHE A 217 -21.08 -3.82 -6.75
N THR A 218 -21.08 -5.11 -7.03
CA THR A 218 -21.68 -6.14 -6.16
C THR A 218 -20.58 -7.07 -5.69
N PHE A 219 -20.57 -7.37 -4.39
CA PHE A 219 -19.63 -8.30 -3.78
C PHE A 219 -19.79 -9.71 -4.37
N ASP A 220 -18.70 -10.24 -4.93
CA ASP A 220 -18.67 -11.59 -5.47
C ASP A 220 -18.37 -12.60 -4.36
N SER A 221 -19.44 -13.04 -3.70
CA SER A 221 -19.32 -13.99 -2.59
C SER A 221 -18.80 -15.36 -3.01
N LEU A 222 -18.99 -15.79 -4.26
CA LEU A 222 -18.56 -17.10 -4.74
C LEU A 222 -17.04 -17.13 -4.93
N ARG A 223 -16.49 -16.18 -5.69
CA ARG A 223 -15.04 -16.06 -5.90
C ARG A 223 -14.30 -15.68 -4.62
N THR A 224 -14.87 -14.78 -3.81
CA THR A 224 -14.25 -14.42 -2.53
C THR A 224 -14.25 -15.59 -1.55
N LYS A 225 -15.31 -16.40 -1.48
CA LYS A 225 -15.31 -17.62 -0.66
C LYS A 225 -14.24 -18.60 -1.12
N ALA A 226 -14.10 -18.81 -2.43
CA ALA A 226 -13.05 -19.66 -2.97
C ALA A 226 -11.66 -19.17 -2.57
N LEU A 227 -11.40 -17.87 -2.66
CA LEU A 227 -10.14 -17.26 -2.24
C LEU A 227 -9.78 -17.57 -0.78
N VAL A 228 -10.76 -17.46 0.13
CA VAL A 228 -10.53 -17.65 1.59
C VAL A 228 -10.40 -19.12 1.98
N THR A 229 -11.01 -20.02 1.21
CA THR A 229 -11.04 -21.46 1.54
C THR A 229 -9.95 -22.29 0.86
N GLN A 230 -9.14 -21.67 -0.01
CA GLN A 230 -7.98 -22.29 -0.67
C GLN A 230 -6.66 -22.15 0.13
N GLY A 231 -6.72 -21.63 1.36
CA GLY A 231 -5.58 -21.49 2.28
C GLY A 231 -5.36 -22.71 3.16
#